data_AF-A0A7V4PMS0-F1
#
_entry.id   AF-A0A7V4PMS0-F1
#
_cell.length_a   1.000
_cell.length_b   1.000
_cell.length_c   1.000
_cell.angle_alpha   90.00
_cell.angle_beta   90.00
_cell.angle_gamma   90.00
#
_symmetry.space_group_name_H-M   'P 1'
#
loop_
_entity.id
_entity.type
_entity.pdbx_description
1 polymer ?
#
loop_
_entity_poly.entity_id
_entity_poly.type
_entity_poly.pdbx_seq_one_letter_code
_entity_poly.pdbx_strand_id
1 'polypeptide(L)'
;FDEEAKRLLSEGENPLEPPGIIYTQSTEESKAINEDSRAGIIISASGMCDAGRIKHHLKHHLWRENSHIVFIGYQGEGTIGRRIIDGAKTVRLFGEEIAVRAHIHTLGGFSAHADQKGLLDWLAHFDSLPSEVFVVHGEEEISLTLAQLIRERFHLKVTVPQWRERKVLFGLEEEVEEEERAEEREPSESRIRILLNHLDRHYRKLRKKLKRRKEWEKKIHDPNWTRELEELKRKIEELEGKL
;
A
#
# COMPACT_ATOMS: atom_id res chain seq x y z
N PHE A 1 17.49 10.18 19.72
CA PHE A 1 17.34 9.02 20.60
C PHE A 1 17.07 9.52 22.01
N ASP A 2 16.09 8.93 22.68
CA ASP A 2 15.91 9.14 24.11
C ASP A 2 17.12 8.58 24.89
N GLU A 3 17.17 8.86 26.18
CA GLU A 3 18.28 8.43 27.04
C GLU A 3 18.40 6.90 27.12
N GLU A 4 17.29 6.19 27.00
CA GLU A 4 17.25 4.73 26.98
C GLU A 4 17.94 4.15 25.74
N ALA A 5 17.58 4.61 24.54
CA ALA A 5 18.20 4.15 23.31
C ALA A 5 19.70 4.51 23.24
N LYS A 6 20.10 5.66 23.79
CA LYS A 6 21.53 6.00 23.92
C LYS A 6 22.27 5.04 24.85
N ARG A 7 21.66 4.65 25.97
CA ARG A 7 22.25 3.70 26.91
C ARG A 7 22.48 2.34 26.27
N LEU A 8 21.45 1.79 25.61
CA LEU A 8 21.55 0.49 24.92
C LEU A 8 22.71 0.48 23.91
N LEU A 9 22.80 1.52 23.08
CA LEU A 9 23.91 1.65 22.12
C LEU A 9 25.28 1.74 22.80
N SER A 10 25.38 2.43 23.94
CA SER A 10 26.64 2.55 24.71
C SER A 10 27.06 1.25 25.40
N GLU A 11 26.08 0.38 25.73
CA GLU A 11 26.30 -0.94 26.32
C GLU A 11 26.67 -2.00 25.26
N GLY A 12 26.73 -1.61 23.97
CA GLY A 12 27.07 -2.49 22.86
C GLY A 12 25.87 -3.31 22.35
N GLU A 13 24.67 -3.05 22.85
CA GLU A 13 23.44 -3.64 22.33
C GLU A 13 22.98 -2.86 21.11
N ASN A 14 22.70 -3.56 20.01
CA ASN A 14 22.12 -2.96 18.81
C ASN A 14 20.59 -3.15 18.85
N PRO A 15 19.79 -2.09 19.09
CA PRO A 15 18.33 -2.22 19.17
C PRO A 15 17.68 -2.69 17.86
N LEU A 16 18.40 -2.61 16.75
CA LEU A 16 17.93 -3.06 15.44
C LEU A 16 18.22 -4.54 15.19
N GLU A 17 19.07 -5.18 15.99
CA GLU A 17 19.44 -6.59 15.87
C GLU A 17 19.13 -7.36 17.16
N PRO A 18 17.86 -7.38 17.61
CA PRO A 18 17.50 -8.10 18.82
C PRO A 18 17.70 -9.62 18.62
N PRO A 19 18.02 -10.37 19.69
CA PRO A 19 18.12 -11.82 19.63
C PRO A 19 16.86 -12.45 19.03
N GLY A 20 17.03 -13.33 18.04
CA GLY A 20 15.92 -14.06 17.41
C GLY A 20 15.28 -13.37 16.20
N ILE A 21 15.77 -12.21 15.76
CA ILE A 21 15.34 -11.64 14.47
C ILE A 21 15.95 -12.42 13.31
N ILE A 22 15.13 -12.75 12.32
CA ILE A 22 15.57 -13.45 11.11
C ILE A 22 15.22 -12.56 9.91
N TYR A 23 16.24 -12.06 9.21
CA TYR A 23 16.06 -11.28 7.99
C TYR A 23 15.86 -12.19 6.79
N THR A 24 14.67 -12.15 6.22
CA THR A 24 14.30 -12.90 5.02
C THR A 24 14.54 -12.06 3.78
N GLN A 25 15.56 -12.38 2.99
CA GLN A 25 15.93 -11.60 1.81
C GLN A 25 15.45 -12.26 0.51
N SER A 26 15.40 -13.59 0.45
CA SER A 26 14.99 -14.30 -0.76
C SER A 26 13.48 -14.54 -0.83
N THR A 27 12.99 -14.87 -2.03
CA THR A 27 11.58 -15.22 -2.23
C THR A 27 11.29 -16.59 -1.64
N GLU A 28 12.26 -17.49 -1.74
CA GLU A 28 12.23 -18.88 -1.28
C GLU A 28 12.11 -18.92 0.25
N GLU A 29 12.94 -18.14 0.97
CA GLU A 29 12.82 -17.99 2.42
C GLU A 29 11.45 -17.44 2.83
N SER A 30 10.95 -16.42 2.12
CA SER A 30 9.65 -15.81 2.42
C SER A 30 8.49 -16.79 2.21
N LYS A 31 8.60 -17.68 1.22
CA LYS A 31 7.62 -18.75 1.00
C LYS A 31 7.69 -19.79 2.10
N ALA A 32 8.90 -20.24 2.48
CA ALA A 32 9.11 -21.24 3.52
C ALA A 32 8.49 -20.83 4.86
N ILE A 33 8.48 -19.54 5.20
CA ILE A 33 7.79 -19.03 6.40
C ILE A 33 6.30 -19.42 6.46
N ASN A 34 5.60 -19.49 5.32
CA ASN A 34 4.17 -19.83 5.31
C ASN A 34 3.91 -21.33 5.58
N GLU A 35 4.92 -22.17 5.39
CA GLU A 35 4.88 -23.61 5.62
C GLU A 35 5.39 -23.98 7.02
N ASP A 36 6.03 -23.02 7.72
CA ASP A 36 6.49 -23.22 9.09
C ASP A 36 5.31 -23.31 10.06
N SER A 37 5.32 -24.35 10.90
CA SER A 37 4.30 -24.61 11.91
C SER A 37 4.61 -23.99 13.27
N ARG A 38 5.83 -23.45 13.44
CA ARG A 38 6.24 -22.78 14.68
C ARG A 38 5.48 -21.47 14.86
N ALA A 39 5.16 -21.16 16.11
CA ALA A 39 4.65 -19.84 16.45
C ALA A 39 5.76 -18.78 16.28
N GLY A 40 5.43 -17.66 15.65
CA GLY A 40 6.38 -16.59 15.39
C GLY A 40 5.68 -15.30 14.94
N ILE A 41 6.47 -14.23 14.85
CA ILE A 41 6.01 -12.92 14.38
C ILE A 41 6.56 -12.69 12.99
N ILE A 42 5.69 -12.38 12.03
CA ILE A 42 6.06 -12.04 10.66
C ILE A 42 5.86 -10.54 10.48
N ILE A 43 6.95 -9.81 10.21
CA ILE A 43 6.91 -8.39 9.85
C ILE A 43 7.18 -8.30 8.35
N SER A 44 6.22 -7.76 7.60
CA SER A 44 6.28 -7.73 6.13
C SER A 44 5.69 -6.47 5.53
N ALA A 45 6.31 -6.00 4.45
CA ALA A 45 5.81 -4.89 3.64
C ALA A 45 4.90 -5.39 2.49
N SER A 46 3.98 -4.58 1.97
CA SER A 46 3.70 -3.17 2.32
C SER A 46 2.71 -2.99 3.49
N GLY A 47 2.83 -1.87 4.21
CA GLY A 47 2.01 -1.57 5.39
C GLY A 47 0.51 -1.39 5.14
N MET A 48 0.09 -1.19 3.88
CA MET A 48 -1.34 -1.12 3.49
C MET A 48 -1.85 -2.39 2.78
N CYS A 49 -1.00 -3.42 2.69
CA CYS A 49 -1.31 -4.72 2.13
C CYS A 49 -1.64 -4.77 0.62
N ASP A 50 -1.40 -3.69 -0.13
CA ASP A 50 -1.71 -3.67 -1.57
C ASP A 50 -0.68 -4.36 -2.45
N ALA A 51 0.56 -4.49 -1.97
CA ALA A 51 1.68 -5.05 -2.72
C ALA A 51 2.70 -5.77 -1.83
N GLY A 52 3.55 -6.58 -2.45
CA GLY A 52 4.67 -7.23 -1.79
C GLY A 52 4.33 -8.56 -1.12
N ARG A 53 5.25 -9.00 -0.25
CA ARG A 53 5.23 -10.32 0.40
C ARG A 53 4.07 -10.45 1.39
N ILE A 54 3.63 -9.35 1.98
CA ILE A 54 2.48 -9.33 2.90
C ILE A 54 1.24 -9.99 2.29
N LYS A 55 0.99 -9.83 0.98
CA LYS A 55 -0.18 -10.47 0.33
C LYS A 55 -0.09 -11.98 0.36
N HIS A 56 1.11 -12.54 0.23
CA HIS A 56 1.32 -13.97 0.34
C HIS A 56 1.08 -14.42 1.77
N HIS A 57 1.62 -13.73 2.77
CA HIS A 57 1.36 -14.07 4.18
C HIS A 57 -0.13 -13.96 4.52
N LEU A 58 -0.81 -12.89 4.10
CA LEU A 58 -2.25 -12.75 4.27
C LEU A 58 -3.04 -13.89 3.61
N LYS A 59 -2.66 -14.33 2.39
CA LYS A 59 -3.28 -15.48 1.74
C LYS A 59 -3.20 -16.75 2.60
N HIS A 60 -2.10 -16.98 3.30
CA HIS A 60 -1.89 -18.19 4.11
C HIS A 60 -2.45 -18.07 5.54
N HIS A 61 -2.62 -16.86 6.07
CA HIS A 61 -2.95 -16.63 7.47
C HIS A 61 -4.36 -16.05 7.71
N LEU A 62 -4.95 -15.29 6.77
CA LEU A 62 -6.24 -14.60 7.01
C LEU A 62 -7.40 -15.55 7.35
N TRP A 63 -7.41 -16.75 6.78
CA TRP A 63 -8.48 -17.72 6.96
C TRP A 63 -8.29 -18.60 8.21
N ARG A 64 -7.15 -18.49 8.90
CA ARG A 64 -6.82 -19.28 10.09
C ARG A 64 -7.28 -18.54 11.35
N GLU A 65 -8.11 -19.19 12.15
CA GLU A 65 -8.69 -18.60 13.37
C GLU A 65 -7.66 -18.36 14.48
N ASN A 66 -6.53 -19.07 14.46
CA ASN A 66 -5.42 -18.87 15.40
C ASN A 66 -4.40 -17.80 14.95
N SER A 67 -4.61 -17.15 13.80
CA SER A 67 -3.73 -16.08 13.33
C SER A 67 -4.18 -14.72 13.85
N HIS A 68 -3.20 -13.86 14.15
CA HIS A 68 -3.43 -12.48 14.56
C HIS A 68 -2.79 -11.55 13.53
N ILE A 69 -3.56 -10.64 12.95
CA ILE A 69 -3.08 -9.62 12.01
C ILE A 69 -3.12 -8.29 12.72
N VAL A 70 -1.95 -7.65 12.88
CA VAL A 70 -1.79 -6.40 13.61
C VAL A 70 -1.43 -5.28 12.66
N PHE A 71 -2.30 -4.28 12.55
CA PHE A 71 -2.06 -3.06 11.80
C PHE A 71 -1.55 -1.96 12.73
N ILE A 72 -0.36 -1.43 12.46
CA ILE A 72 0.30 -0.41 13.30
C ILE A 72 0.20 1.02 12.73
N GLY A 73 -0.33 1.16 11.52
CA GLY A 73 -0.36 2.42 10.79
C GLY A 73 -1.68 2.64 10.06
N TYR A 74 -1.89 3.87 9.62
CA TYR A 74 -3.07 4.27 8.88
C TYR A 74 -3.27 3.41 7.62
N GLN A 75 -4.53 3.04 7.37
CA GLN A 75 -4.93 2.29 6.19
C GLN A 75 -5.80 3.19 5.31
N GLY A 76 -5.26 3.54 4.13
CA GLY A 76 -5.96 4.41 3.19
C GLY A 76 -7.22 3.76 2.63
N GLU A 77 -8.21 4.58 2.28
CA GLU A 77 -9.40 4.11 1.59
C GLU A 77 -9.05 3.39 0.28
N GLY A 78 -9.80 2.32 -0.03
CA GLY A 78 -9.58 1.48 -1.20
C GLY A 78 -8.45 0.44 -1.08
N THR A 79 -7.64 0.51 -0.02
CA THR A 79 -6.58 -0.48 0.23
C THR A 79 -7.13 -1.79 0.77
N ILE A 80 -6.37 -2.89 0.57
CA ILE A 80 -6.75 -4.19 1.14
C ILE A 80 -6.76 -4.13 2.67
N GLY A 81 -5.77 -3.47 3.27
CA GLY A 81 -5.70 -3.36 4.73
C GLY A 81 -6.89 -2.61 5.32
N ARG A 82 -7.34 -1.51 4.69
CA ARG A 82 -8.54 -0.78 5.14
C ARG A 82 -9.79 -1.66 5.13
N ARG A 83 -10.00 -2.42 4.04
CA ARG A 83 -11.13 -3.37 3.95
C ARG A 83 -11.11 -4.42 5.06
N ILE A 84 -9.93 -4.91 5.44
CA ILE A 84 -9.79 -5.89 6.53
C ILE A 84 -10.15 -5.26 7.87
N ILE A 85 -9.65 -4.04 8.16
CA ILE A 85 -9.95 -3.32 9.40
C ILE A 85 -11.43 -2.96 9.49
N ASP A 86 -12.06 -2.57 8.38
CA ASP A 86 -13.49 -2.26 8.31
C ASP A 86 -14.39 -3.51 8.49
N GLY A 87 -13.80 -4.69 8.68
CA GLY A 87 -14.52 -5.92 9.08
C GLY A 87 -15.00 -6.77 7.91
N ALA A 88 -14.41 -6.61 6.71
CA ALA A 88 -14.74 -7.45 5.56
C ALA A 88 -14.58 -8.94 5.90
N LYS A 89 -15.62 -9.74 5.64
CA LYS A 89 -15.59 -11.19 5.88
C LYS A 89 -14.76 -11.94 4.85
N THR A 90 -14.59 -11.36 3.67
CA THR A 90 -13.73 -11.90 2.62
C THR A 90 -12.98 -10.78 1.91
N VAL A 91 -11.77 -11.09 1.45
CA VAL A 91 -10.94 -10.18 0.65
C VAL A 91 -10.35 -10.92 -0.55
N ARG A 92 -10.15 -10.19 -1.66
CA ARG A 92 -9.62 -10.79 -2.88
C ARG A 92 -8.10 -10.64 -2.95
N LEU A 93 -7.39 -11.76 -2.94
CA LEU A 93 -5.94 -11.83 -3.06
C LEU A 93 -5.56 -12.74 -4.23
N PHE A 94 -4.71 -12.26 -5.14
CA PHE A 94 -4.26 -13.00 -6.33
C PHE A 94 -5.39 -13.56 -7.22
N GLY A 95 -6.55 -12.89 -7.22
CA GLY A 95 -7.72 -13.29 -7.98
C GLY A 95 -8.65 -14.26 -7.23
N GLU A 96 -8.21 -14.80 -6.10
CA GLU A 96 -8.97 -15.70 -5.23
C GLU A 96 -9.65 -14.94 -4.08
N GLU A 97 -10.77 -15.45 -3.61
CA GLU A 97 -11.47 -14.92 -2.44
C GLU A 97 -11.01 -15.66 -1.18
N ILE A 98 -10.48 -14.91 -0.22
CA ILE A 98 -9.92 -15.43 1.03
C ILE A 98 -10.82 -15.00 2.18
N ALA A 99 -11.25 -15.96 3.00
CA ALA A 99 -12.02 -15.69 4.20
C ALA A 99 -11.17 -14.98 5.26
N VAL A 100 -11.75 -13.99 5.94
CA VAL A 100 -11.13 -13.29 7.06
C VAL A 100 -11.70 -13.88 8.35
N ARG A 101 -10.95 -14.81 8.92
CA ARG A 101 -11.25 -15.48 10.21
C ARG A 101 -10.19 -15.21 11.28
N ALA A 102 -9.01 -14.76 10.87
CA ALA A 102 -7.96 -14.30 11.76
C ALA A 102 -8.46 -13.15 12.64
N HIS A 103 -7.88 -13.04 13.84
CA HIS A 103 -8.11 -11.91 14.72
C HIS A 103 -7.43 -10.66 14.17
N ILE A 104 -8.22 -9.60 13.94
CA ILE A 104 -7.72 -8.33 13.40
C ILE A 104 -7.53 -7.33 14.54
N HIS A 105 -6.35 -6.73 14.62
CA HIS A 105 -5.98 -5.76 15.64
C HIS A 105 -5.47 -4.49 14.98
N THR A 106 -5.76 -3.34 15.59
CA THR A 106 -5.20 -2.05 15.20
C THR A 106 -4.55 -1.41 16.41
N LEU A 107 -3.26 -1.11 16.30
CA LEU A 107 -2.51 -0.37 17.31
C LEU A 107 -2.34 1.06 16.81
N GLY A 108 -3.03 2.00 17.46
CA GLY A 108 -2.81 3.43 17.23
C GLY A 108 -1.45 3.89 17.77
N GLY A 109 -0.95 5.02 17.28
CA GLY A 109 0.23 5.70 17.83
C GLY A 109 1.58 5.37 17.19
N PHE A 110 1.67 4.36 16.31
CA PHE A 110 2.91 4.01 15.60
C PHE A 110 2.97 4.53 14.16
N SER A 111 1.98 5.28 13.70
CA SER A 111 1.92 5.83 12.33
C SER A 111 2.93 6.95 12.08
N ALA A 112 3.63 7.44 13.12
CA ALA A 112 4.53 8.60 13.07
C ALA A 112 3.88 9.92 12.58
N HIS A 113 2.54 9.97 12.50
CA HIS A 113 1.80 11.20 12.22
C HIS A 113 1.34 11.82 13.53
N ALA A 114 1.40 13.16 13.62
CA ALA A 114 0.80 13.88 14.72
C ALA A 114 -0.72 13.67 14.70
N ASP A 115 -1.30 13.47 15.88
CA ASP A 115 -2.76 13.48 16.03
C ASP A 115 -3.30 14.91 15.90
N GLN A 116 -4.63 15.04 15.92
CA GLN A 116 -5.29 16.35 15.81
C GLN A 116 -4.78 17.33 16.86
N LYS A 117 -4.62 16.87 18.11
CA LYS A 117 -4.11 17.70 19.20
C LYS A 117 -2.68 18.14 18.91
N GLY A 118 -1.80 17.22 18.53
CA GLY A 118 -0.42 17.51 18.18
C GLY A 118 -0.27 18.50 17.03
N LEU A 119 -1.13 18.43 16.00
CA LEU A 119 -1.14 19.40 14.90
C LEU A 119 -1.58 20.80 15.37
N LEU A 120 -2.62 20.89 16.21
CA LEU A 120 -3.07 22.17 16.76
C LEU A 120 -2.03 22.76 17.72
N ASP A 121 -1.43 21.93 18.56
CA ASP A 121 -0.40 22.36 19.49
C ASP A 121 0.86 22.79 18.71
N TRP A 122 1.27 22.07 17.66
CA TRP A 122 2.35 22.49 16.77
C TRP A 122 2.10 23.88 16.17
N LEU A 123 0.89 24.13 15.66
CA LEU A 123 0.51 25.44 15.12
C LEU A 123 0.54 26.55 16.18
N ALA A 124 0.20 26.22 17.44
CA ALA A 124 0.20 27.16 18.55
C ALA A 124 1.62 27.62 18.98
N HIS A 125 2.67 26.89 18.62
CA HIS A 125 4.06 27.20 19.00
C HIS A 125 4.78 28.14 18.03
N PHE A 126 4.09 28.68 17.02
CA PHE A 126 4.67 29.71 16.14
C PHE A 126 4.68 31.07 16.84
N ASP A 127 5.84 31.73 16.90
CA ASP A 127 5.98 33.10 17.46
C ASP A 127 5.13 34.13 16.72
N SER A 128 4.90 33.91 15.43
CA SER A 128 4.02 34.71 14.59
C SER A 128 3.17 33.76 13.76
N LEU A 129 1.86 33.84 13.95
CA LEU A 129 0.93 32.98 13.22
C LEU A 129 0.96 33.31 11.72
N PRO A 130 0.81 32.30 10.85
CA PRO A 130 0.75 32.52 9.41
C PRO A 130 -0.51 33.28 9.01
N SER A 131 -0.45 34.03 7.90
CA SER A 131 -1.61 34.73 7.35
C SER A 131 -2.68 33.79 6.81
N GLU A 132 -2.28 32.60 6.34
CA GLU A 132 -3.18 31.58 5.83
C GLU A 132 -2.59 30.17 6.04
N VAL A 133 -3.44 29.20 6.38
CA VAL A 133 -3.10 27.78 6.56
C VAL A 133 -3.75 26.93 5.47
N PHE A 134 -2.99 26.02 4.89
CA PHE A 134 -3.49 25.05 3.91
C PHE A 134 -3.50 23.64 4.52
N VAL A 135 -4.66 23.03 4.62
CA VAL A 135 -4.79 21.65 5.13
C VAL A 135 -4.81 20.68 3.95
N VAL A 136 -3.82 19.80 3.89
CA VAL A 136 -3.60 18.85 2.78
C VAL A 136 -3.27 17.46 3.33
N HIS A 137 -3.21 16.45 2.44
CA HIS A 137 -2.77 15.09 2.76
C HIS A 137 -3.60 14.42 3.88
N GLY A 138 -4.93 14.54 3.80
CA GLY A 138 -5.89 13.82 4.63
C GLY A 138 -7.14 13.44 3.85
N GLU A 139 -7.98 12.57 4.41
CA GLU A 139 -9.33 12.36 3.88
C GLU A 139 -10.11 13.70 3.95
N GLU A 140 -11.05 13.91 3.03
CA GLU A 140 -11.73 15.20 2.85
C GLU A 140 -12.44 15.65 4.12
N GLU A 141 -13.27 14.79 4.71
CA GLU A 141 -14.02 15.08 5.93
C GLU A 141 -13.10 15.42 7.12
N ILE A 142 -11.99 14.66 7.26
CA ILE A 142 -11.00 14.88 8.32
C ILE A 142 -10.28 16.22 8.11
N SER A 143 -9.92 16.54 6.87
CA SER A 143 -9.24 17.78 6.51
C SER A 143 -10.14 19.00 6.75
N LEU A 144 -11.42 18.91 6.38
CA LEU A 144 -12.42 19.94 6.64
C LEU A 144 -12.64 20.16 8.16
N THR A 145 -12.70 19.07 8.92
CA THR A 145 -12.84 19.12 10.39
C THR A 145 -11.63 19.80 11.03
N LEU A 146 -10.41 19.42 10.65
CA LEU A 146 -9.19 20.06 11.15
C LEU A 146 -9.15 21.56 10.76
N ALA A 147 -9.53 21.88 9.53
CA ALA A 147 -9.58 23.27 9.06
C ALA A 147 -10.56 24.11 9.89
N GLN A 148 -11.74 23.57 10.21
CA GLN A 148 -12.70 24.24 11.08
C GLN A 148 -12.11 24.50 12.48
N LEU A 149 -11.47 23.50 13.09
CA LEU A 149 -10.85 23.66 14.41
C LEU A 149 -9.74 24.71 14.41
N ILE A 150 -8.94 24.80 13.35
CA ILE A 150 -7.91 25.83 13.21
C ILE A 150 -8.55 27.22 13.12
N ARG A 151 -9.63 27.37 12.33
CA ARG A 151 -10.38 28.65 12.22
C ARG A 151 -10.95 29.08 13.57
N GLU A 152 -11.53 28.14 14.31
CA GLU A 152 -12.15 28.41 15.61
C GLU A 152 -11.12 28.76 16.68
N ARG A 153 -9.99 28.03 16.73
CA ARG A 153 -8.98 28.19 17.79
C ARG A 153 -8.03 29.38 17.55
N PHE A 154 -7.65 29.64 16.30
CA PHE A 154 -6.62 30.63 15.96
C PHE A 154 -7.12 31.82 15.16
N HIS A 155 -8.40 31.81 14.74
CA HIS A 155 -9.00 32.87 13.91
C HIS A 155 -8.22 33.13 12.60
N LEU A 156 -7.57 32.10 12.07
CA LEU A 156 -6.79 32.18 10.84
C LEU A 156 -7.66 31.90 9.61
N LYS A 157 -7.24 32.44 8.47
CA LYS A 157 -7.74 32.00 7.17
C LYS A 157 -7.21 30.57 6.94
N VAL A 158 -8.12 29.63 6.68
CA VAL A 158 -7.75 28.24 6.41
C VAL A 158 -8.41 27.77 5.13
N THR A 159 -7.63 27.17 4.24
CA THR A 159 -8.07 26.63 2.95
C THR A 159 -7.80 25.13 2.90
N VAL A 160 -8.79 24.36 2.45
CA VAL A 160 -8.63 22.95 2.08
C VAL A 160 -8.66 22.90 0.56
N PRO A 161 -7.51 22.88 -0.12
CA PRO A 161 -7.48 23.03 -1.57
C PRO A 161 -8.03 21.77 -2.26
N GLN A 162 -8.73 21.98 -3.38
CA GLN A 162 -9.18 20.90 -4.24
C GLN A 162 -8.07 20.45 -5.20
N TRP A 163 -8.21 19.23 -5.73
CA TRP A 163 -7.25 18.71 -6.70
C TRP A 163 -7.17 19.62 -7.93
N ARG A 164 -5.95 20.08 -8.26
CA ARG A 164 -5.63 21.02 -9.35
C ARG A 164 -6.08 22.47 -9.13
N GLU A 165 -6.54 22.83 -7.93
CA GLU A 165 -6.71 24.22 -7.55
C GLU A 165 -5.35 24.96 -7.59
N ARG A 166 -5.36 26.21 -8.06
CA ARG A 166 -4.19 27.08 -8.12
C ARG A 166 -4.45 28.31 -7.27
N LYS A 167 -3.43 28.75 -6.53
CA LYS A 167 -3.53 29.94 -5.70
C LYS A 167 -2.23 30.72 -5.73
N VAL A 168 -2.35 32.03 -5.86
CA VAL A 168 -1.23 32.97 -5.78
C VAL A 168 -1.08 33.40 -4.32
N LEU A 169 0.12 33.22 -3.76
CA LEU A 169 0.39 33.54 -2.35
C LEU A 169 1.03 34.92 -2.17
N PHE A 170 1.78 35.39 -3.16
CA PHE A 170 2.48 36.68 -3.14
C PHE A 170 2.43 37.31 -4.53
N GLY A 171 1.77 38.46 -4.64
CA GLY A 171 1.65 39.28 -5.84
C GLY A 171 0.90 40.57 -5.51
N LEU A 172 1.16 41.66 -6.25
CA LEU A 172 0.21 42.76 -6.34
C LEU A 172 -1.13 42.16 -6.78
N GLU A 173 -2.24 42.69 -6.29
CA GLU A 173 -3.61 42.27 -6.65
C GLU A 173 -3.79 42.34 -8.18
N GLU A 174 -3.31 41.34 -8.91
CA GLU A 174 -3.90 40.97 -10.18
C GLU A 174 -5.25 40.41 -9.78
N GLU A 175 -6.30 41.15 -10.17
CA GLU A 175 -7.68 40.67 -10.14
C GLU A 175 -7.66 39.20 -10.55
N VAL A 176 -7.92 38.33 -9.56
CA VAL A 176 -8.22 36.94 -9.87
C VAL A 176 -9.57 37.03 -10.56
N GLU A 177 -9.55 37.17 -11.89
CA GLU A 177 -10.69 36.77 -12.71
C GLU A 177 -11.09 35.40 -12.15
N GLU A 178 -12.33 35.27 -11.71
CA GLU A 178 -12.92 33.96 -11.48
C GLU A 178 -12.78 33.22 -12.81
N GLU A 179 -11.67 32.49 -13.00
CA GLU A 179 -11.57 31.51 -14.08
C GLU A 179 -12.72 30.56 -13.78
N GLU A 180 -13.80 30.71 -14.55
CA GLU A 180 -14.96 29.82 -14.57
C GLU A 180 -14.47 28.41 -14.30
N ARG A 181 -15.01 27.80 -13.22
CA ARG A 181 -14.81 26.40 -12.81
C ARG A 181 -14.14 25.64 -13.93
N ALA A 182 -12.83 25.43 -13.83
CA ALA A 182 -12.03 24.94 -14.94
C ALA A 182 -12.76 23.79 -15.66
N GLU A 183 -13.46 24.13 -16.74
CA GLU A 183 -14.03 23.16 -17.64
C GLU A 183 -12.86 22.27 -18.04
N GLU A 184 -13.09 20.96 -18.12
CA GLU A 184 -12.07 19.97 -18.43
C GLU A 184 -11.20 20.45 -19.58
N ARG A 185 -10.07 21.12 -19.27
CA ARG A 185 -9.22 21.70 -20.31
C ARG A 185 -8.80 20.53 -21.17
N GLU A 186 -9.18 20.58 -22.45
CA GLU A 186 -8.81 19.56 -23.41
C GLU A 186 -7.32 19.25 -23.21
N PRO A 187 -6.96 17.97 -22.98
CA PRO A 187 -5.59 17.64 -22.64
C PRO A 187 -4.68 18.19 -23.74
N SER A 188 -3.67 18.98 -23.36
CA SER A 188 -2.76 19.58 -24.34
C SER A 188 -2.24 18.51 -25.30
N GLU A 189 -1.97 18.87 -26.55
CA GLU A 189 -1.50 17.92 -27.57
C GLU A 189 -0.28 17.12 -27.05
N SER A 190 0.57 17.75 -26.26
CA SER A 190 1.69 17.11 -25.57
C SER A 190 1.25 16.04 -24.56
N ARG A 191 0.20 16.32 -23.78
CA ARG A 191 -0.38 15.40 -22.78
C ARG A 191 -1.12 14.24 -23.44
N ILE A 192 -1.86 14.50 -24.52
CA ILE A 192 -2.45 13.46 -25.38
C ILE A 192 -1.35 12.57 -25.94
N ARG A 193 -0.26 13.16 -26.45
CA ARG A 193 0.86 12.40 -27.01
C ARG A 193 1.57 11.53 -25.96
N ILE A 194 1.71 12.02 -24.72
CA ILE A 194 2.24 11.23 -23.60
C ILE A 194 1.32 10.06 -23.25
N LEU A 195 0.00 10.29 -23.17
CA LEU A 195 -0.99 9.24 -22.88
C LEU A 195 -1.04 8.19 -23.99
N LEU A 196 -1.02 8.61 -25.26
CA LEU A 196 -0.94 7.71 -26.41
C LEU A 196 0.35 6.88 -26.39
N ASN A 197 1.48 7.49 -26.03
CA ASN A 197 2.75 6.76 -25.88
C ASN A 197 2.72 5.75 -24.72
N HIS A 198 2.00 6.02 -23.63
CA HIS A 198 1.79 5.05 -22.55
C HIS A 198 0.87 3.91 -22.98
N LEU A 199 -0.24 4.22 -23.65
CA LEU A 199 -1.17 3.25 -24.20
C LEU A 199 -0.47 2.32 -25.21
N ASP A 200 0.32 2.86 -26.13
CA ASP A 200 1.04 2.06 -27.12
C ASP A 200 2.11 1.16 -26.45
N ARG A 201 2.80 1.65 -25.41
CA ARG A 201 3.70 0.81 -24.60
C ARG A 201 2.95 -0.34 -23.92
N HIS A 202 1.78 -0.08 -23.34
CA HIS A 202 0.96 -1.10 -22.71
C HIS A 202 0.41 -2.10 -23.74
N TYR A 203 -0.09 -1.61 -24.88
CA TYR A 203 -0.56 -2.43 -25.99
C TYR A 203 0.54 -3.34 -26.53
N ARG A 204 1.76 -2.82 -26.75
CA ARG A 204 2.92 -3.65 -27.17
C ARG A 204 3.27 -4.72 -26.15
N LYS A 205 3.23 -4.41 -24.84
CA LYS A 205 3.45 -5.41 -23.77
C LYS A 205 2.37 -6.48 -23.77
N LEU A 206 1.09 -6.10 -23.87
CA LEU A 206 -0.04 -7.02 -23.97
C LEU A 206 0.06 -7.90 -25.22
N ARG A 207 0.37 -7.31 -26.38
CA ARG A 207 0.55 -8.04 -27.64
C ARG A 207 1.70 -9.05 -27.56
N LYS A 208 2.83 -8.71 -26.91
CA LYS A 208 3.93 -9.66 -26.65
C LYS A 208 3.49 -10.79 -25.73
N LYS A 209 2.71 -10.52 -24.67
CA LYS A 209 2.13 -11.55 -23.79
C LYS A 209 1.16 -12.45 -24.55
N LEU A 210 0.31 -11.89 -25.40
CA LEU A 210 -0.65 -12.63 -26.21
C LEU A 210 0.04 -13.48 -27.30
N LYS A 211 1.10 -12.97 -27.92
CA LYS A 211 1.91 -13.73 -28.88
C LYS A 211 2.63 -14.90 -28.20
N ARG A 212 3.26 -14.66 -27.03
CA ARG A 212 3.82 -15.73 -26.18
C ARG A 212 2.78 -16.77 -25.81
N ARG A 213 1.56 -16.35 -25.42
CA ARG A 213 0.47 -17.27 -25.10
C ARG A 213 0.01 -18.09 -26.31
N LYS A 214 -0.15 -17.48 -27.49
CA LYS A 214 -0.50 -18.19 -28.73
C LYS A 214 0.61 -19.12 -29.23
N GLU A 215 1.88 -18.75 -29.05
CA GLU A 215 3.03 -19.62 -29.32
C GLU A 215 3.07 -20.80 -28.33
N TRP A 216 2.70 -20.57 -27.07
CA TRP A 216 2.50 -21.62 -26.07
C TRP A 216 1.33 -22.55 -26.40
N GLU A 217 0.17 -22.00 -26.79
CA GLU A 217 -1.00 -22.77 -27.22
C GLU A 217 -0.70 -23.62 -28.47
N LYS A 218 0.08 -23.09 -29.42
CA LYS A 218 0.58 -23.86 -30.58
C LYS A 218 1.53 -24.98 -30.19
N LYS A 219 2.40 -24.79 -29.19
CA LYS A 219 3.27 -25.85 -28.66
C LYS A 219 2.49 -26.97 -27.96
N ILE A 220 1.40 -26.63 -27.27
CA ILE A 220 0.52 -27.61 -26.61
C ILE A 220 -0.29 -28.43 -27.63
N HIS A 221 -0.52 -27.92 -28.85
CA HIS A 221 -1.18 -28.65 -29.94
C HIS A 221 -0.22 -29.37 -30.90
N ASP A 222 1.08 -29.46 -30.57
CA ASP A 222 2.02 -30.30 -31.30
C ASP A 222 1.78 -31.78 -30.89
N PRO A 223 1.40 -32.69 -31.83
CA PRO A 223 1.08 -34.08 -31.53
C PRO A 223 2.19 -34.86 -30.82
N ASN A 224 3.46 -34.45 -30.97
CA ASN A 224 4.57 -35.06 -30.25
C ASN A 224 4.60 -34.69 -28.76
N TRP A 225 4.09 -33.51 -28.41
CA TRP A 225 4.09 -33.01 -27.03
C TRP A 225 3.09 -33.76 -26.15
N THR A 226 1.92 -34.12 -26.69
CA THR A 226 0.94 -34.98 -26.01
C THR A 226 1.55 -36.33 -25.64
N ARG A 227 2.38 -36.88 -26.52
CA ARG A 227 3.05 -38.16 -26.34
C ARG A 227 4.13 -38.10 -25.26
N GLU A 228 4.94 -37.04 -25.25
CA GLU A 228 5.92 -36.79 -24.17
C GLU A 228 5.24 -36.61 -22.80
N LEU A 229 4.07 -35.98 -22.77
CA LEU A 229 3.31 -35.72 -21.54
C LEU A 229 2.66 -37.00 -20.98
N GLU A 230 2.16 -37.88 -21.86
CA GLU A 230 1.70 -39.23 -21.48
C GLU A 230 2.86 -40.10 -20.96
N GLU A 231 4.04 -39.99 -21.57
CA GLU A 231 5.24 -40.73 -21.14
C GLU A 231 5.76 -40.25 -19.79
N LEU A 232 5.73 -38.93 -19.54
CA LEU A 232 6.04 -38.32 -18.25
C LEU A 232 5.03 -38.71 -17.17
N LYS A 233 3.73 -38.74 -17.47
CA LYS A 233 2.70 -39.22 -16.55
C LYS A 233 2.93 -40.68 -16.15
N ARG A 234 3.22 -41.55 -17.13
CA ARG A 234 3.56 -42.96 -16.87
C ARG A 234 4.77 -43.11 -15.95
N LYS A 235 5.82 -42.30 -16.16
CA LYS A 235 7.02 -42.32 -15.30
C LYS A 235 6.73 -41.82 -13.88
N ILE A 236 5.85 -40.85 -13.72
CA ILE A 236 5.43 -40.35 -12.40
C ILE A 236 4.63 -41.43 -11.67
N GLU A 237 3.66 -42.07 -12.33
CA GLU A 237 2.88 -43.18 -11.75
C GLU A 237 3.77 -44.38 -11.35
N GLU A 238 4.79 -44.71 -12.16
CA GLU A 238 5.79 -45.74 -11.83
C GLU A 238 6.67 -45.40 -10.61
N LEU A 239 6.94 -44.12 -10.39
CA LEU A 239 7.73 -43.64 -9.26
C LEU A 239 6.89 -43.57 -7.98
N GLU A 240 5.63 -43.16 -8.10
CA GLU A 240 4.67 -43.13 -7.00
C GLU A 240 4.27 -44.54 -6.53
N GLY A 241 4.23 -45.54 -7.42
CA GLY A 241 3.99 -46.94 -7.05
C GLY A 241 5.20 -47.67 -6.44
N LYS A 242 6.37 -47.01 -6.36
CA LYS A 242 7.61 -47.54 -5.75
C LYS A 242 7.94 -46.88 -4.40
N LEU A 243 7.10 -45.96 -3.93
CA LEU A 243 7.11 -45.35 -2.59
C LEU A 243 6.06 -46.01 -1.70
#